data_AF-X0XDK4-F1
#
_entry.id   AF-X0XDK4-F1
#
_cell.length_a   1.000
_cell.length_b   1.000
_cell.length_c   1.000
_cell.angle_alpha   90.00
_cell.angle_beta   90.00
_cell.angle_gamma   90.00
#
_symmetry.space_group_name_H-M   'P 1'
#
loop_
_entity.id
_entity.type
_entity.pdbx_description
1 polymer ?
#
loop_
_entity_poly.entity_id
_entity_poly.type
_entity_poly.pdbx_seq_one_letter_code
_entity_poly.pdbx_strand_id
1 'polypeptide(L)'
;IRNLKKSQIQRIYKKLIIKQKSLDKINNCYSNLDQIIKMISQKNKISPSVIYLKLKGLPNETLFLAIAESDTNIAKERIKNYFKKYKKESLYISGKELKELQVKPGPIYSQILNKLLCAQLDGEVKNKRDEIRFVKNILYERNKK
;
A
#
# COMPACT_ATOMS: atom_id res chain seq x y z
N ILE A 1 14.15 14.82 -14.68
CA ILE A 1 12.84 14.80 -15.37
C ILE A 1 11.92 15.90 -14.84
N ARG A 2 11.78 16.09 -13.52
CA ARG A 2 10.98 17.17 -12.90
C ARG A 2 11.20 18.58 -13.46
N ASN A 3 12.45 18.93 -13.81
CA ASN A 3 12.81 20.26 -14.35
C ASN A 3 13.00 20.26 -15.88
N LEU A 4 12.62 19.19 -16.58
CA LEU A 4 12.77 19.10 -18.03
C LEU A 4 11.44 19.37 -18.70
N LYS A 5 11.43 20.28 -19.67
CA LYS A 5 10.25 20.50 -20.53
C LYS A 5 9.94 19.21 -21.30
N LYS A 6 8.66 18.98 -21.61
CA LYS A 6 8.19 17.81 -22.38
C LYS A 6 8.95 17.60 -23.70
N SER A 7 9.36 18.69 -24.34
CA SER A 7 10.21 18.69 -25.54
C SER A 7 11.65 18.19 -25.29
N GLN A 8 12.25 18.55 -24.14
CA GLN A 8 13.58 18.08 -23.74
C GLN A 8 13.57 16.59 -23.38
N ILE A 9 12.52 16.16 -22.69
CA ILE A 9 12.22 14.77 -22.38
C ILE A 9 12.19 13.97 -23.70
N GLN A 10 11.30 14.32 -24.64
CA GLN A 10 11.21 13.62 -25.94
C GLN A 10 12.54 13.55 -26.69
N ARG A 11 13.35 14.63 -26.66
CA ARG A 11 14.66 14.65 -27.31
C ARG A 11 15.64 13.67 -26.66
N ILE A 12 15.67 13.59 -25.33
CA ILE A 12 16.52 12.65 -24.59
C ILE A 12 16.08 11.21 -24.86
N TYR A 13 14.78 10.91 -24.83
CA TYR A 13 14.27 9.56 -25.09
C TYR A 13 14.58 9.08 -26.51
N LYS A 14 14.45 9.96 -27.51
CA LYS A 14 14.86 9.65 -28.91
C LYS A 14 16.37 9.38 -29.01
N LYS A 15 17.20 10.18 -28.33
CA LYS A 15 18.66 10.00 -28.32
C LYS A 15 19.11 8.72 -27.60
N LEU A 16 18.39 8.31 -26.55
CA LEU A 16 18.70 7.13 -25.75
C LEU A 16 18.03 5.83 -26.25
N ILE A 17 17.29 5.88 -27.37
CA ILE A 17 16.61 4.72 -27.99
C ILE A 17 15.70 3.98 -26.96
N ILE A 18 15.03 4.74 -26.10
CA ILE A 18 14.17 4.16 -25.07
C ILE A 18 12.81 3.83 -25.67
N LYS A 19 12.34 2.59 -25.49
CA LYS A 19 11.01 2.14 -25.94
C LYS A 19 9.89 2.94 -25.25
N GLN A 20 8.82 3.25 -25.98
CA GLN A 20 7.65 3.98 -25.47
C GLN A 20 7.07 3.36 -24.18
N LYS A 21 6.99 2.03 -24.11
CA LYS A 21 6.54 1.29 -22.91
C LYS A 21 7.37 1.61 -21.66
N SER A 22 8.65 1.89 -21.81
CA SER A 22 9.52 2.30 -20.70
C SER A 22 9.25 3.75 -20.28
N LEU A 23 8.87 4.62 -21.22
CA LEU A 23 8.46 5.98 -20.92
C LEU A 23 7.20 6.00 -20.06
N ASP A 24 6.21 5.18 -20.42
CA ASP A 24 4.94 5.10 -19.69
C ASP A 24 5.17 4.62 -18.25
N LYS A 25 6.06 3.64 -18.06
CA LYS A 25 6.49 3.21 -16.72
C LYS A 25 7.12 4.35 -15.91
N ILE A 26 8.02 5.12 -16.53
CA ILE A 26 8.68 6.25 -15.86
C ILE A 26 7.64 7.31 -15.47
N ASN A 27 6.77 7.70 -16.40
CA ASN A 27 5.69 8.67 -16.12
C ASN A 27 4.77 8.19 -14.99
N ASN A 28 4.42 6.90 -14.98
CA ASN A 28 3.62 6.30 -13.89
C ASN A 28 4.35 6.34 -12.54
N CYS A 29 5.69 6.29 -12.52
CA CYS A 29 6.44 6.43 -11.27
C CYS A 29 6.42 7.87 -10.74
N TYR A 30 6.36 8.87 -11.61
CA TYR A 30 6.38 10.27 -11.21
C TYR A 30 4.99 10.85 -10.90
N SER A 31 3.90 10.27 -11.44
CA SER A 31 2.56 10.86 -11.38
C SER A 31 2.04 11.19 -9.97
N ASN A 32 2.37 10.36 -8.98
CA ASN A 32 1.93 10.53 -7.59
C ASN A 32 3.09 10.71 -6.60
N LEU A 33 4.31 10.91 -7.10
CA LEU A 33 5.52 10.90 -6.30
C LEU A 33 5.51 11.98 -5.20
N ASP A 34 5.11 13.20 -5.55
CA ASP A 34 5.03 14.34 -4.63
C ASP A 34 4.09 14.06 -3.47
N GLN A 35 2.93 13.47 -3.75
CA GLN A 35 1.93 13.11 -2.74
C GLN A 35 2.46 12.01 -1.81
N ILE A 36 3.16 11.02 -2.38
CA ILE A 36 3.79 9.94 -1.60
C ILE A 36 4.85 10.52 -0.69
N ILE A 37 5.80 11.31 -1.22
CA ILE A 37 6.89 11.95 -0.47
C ILE A 37 6.31 12.82 0.66
N LYS A 38 5.28 13.63 0.35
CA LYS A 38 4.61 14.46 1.36
C LYS A 38 4.05 13.63 2.50
N MET A 39 3.38 12.50 2.20
CA MET A 39 2.79 11.62 3.20
C MET A 39 3.85 10.88 4.03
N ILE A 40 4.86 10.28 3.39
CA ILE A 40 5.90 9.53 4.11
C ILE A 40 6.88 10.44 4.87
N SER A 41 6.98 11.72 4.52
CA SER A 41 7.86 12.67 5.23
C SER A 41 7.18 13.39 6.39
N GLN A 42 5.89 13.17 6.62
CA GLN A 42 5.17 13.82 7.73
C GLN A 42 5.76 13.45 9.10
N LYS A 43 5.96 14.42 9.99
CA LYS A 43 6.55 14.18 11.32
C LYS A 43 5.61 13.47 12.30
N ASN A 44 4.29 13.68 12.18
CA ASN A 44 3.31 13.01 13.02
C ASN A 44 3.33 11.50 12.81
N LYS A 45 2.95 10.75 13.85
CA LYS A 45 2.78 9.30 13.76
C LYS A 45 1.66 8.98 12.77
N ILE A 46 1.94 8.08 11.82
CA ILE A 46 0.97 7.54 10.88
C ILE A 46 0.81 6.06 11.22
N SER A 47 -0.41 5.54 11.19
CA SER A 47 -0.65 4.13 11.48
C SER A 47 -0.03 3.22 10.39
N PRO A 48 0.46 2.03 10.77
CA PRO A 48 0.93 1.02 9.81
C PRO A 48 -0.06 0.73 8.68
N SER A 49 -1.35 0.63 8.97
CA SER A 49 -2.39 0.37 7.98
C SER A 49 -2.49 1.48 6.93
N VAL A 50 -2.40 2.75 7.33
CA VAL A 50 -2.44 3.90 6.41
C VAL A 50 -1.22 3.88 5.49
N ILE A 51 -0.04 3.60 6.02
CA ILE A 51 1.19 3.44 5.22
C ILE A 51 1.00 2.29 4.23
N TYR A 52 0.55 1.13 4.69
CA TYR A 52 0.31 -0.02 3.83
C TYR A 52 -0.68 0.29 2.71
N LEU A 53 -1.84 0.89 3.01
CA LEU A 53 -2.86 1.19 2.01
C LEU A 53 -2.39 2.19 0.96
N LYS A 54 -1.53 3.14 1.32
CA LYS A 54 -0.98 4.12 0.38
C LYS A 54 0.15 3.57 -0.47
N LEU A 55 0.96 2.66 0.07
CA LEU A 55 2.10 2.10 -0.65
C LEU A 55 1.76 0.81 -1.40
N LYS A 56 0.70 0.09 -1.02
CA LYS A 56 0.27 -1.14 -1.71
C LYS A 56 -0.12 -0.81 -3.15
N GLY A 57 0.35 -1.64 -4.08
CA GLY A 57 0.07 -1.49 -5.51
C GLY A 57 0.96 -0.49 -6.24
N LEU A 58 1.83 0.25 -5.54
CA LEU A 58 2.84 1.07 -6.20
C LEU A 58 4.01 0.21 -6.71
N PRO A 59 4.59 0.55 -7.88
CA PRO A 59 5.84 -0.06 -8.33
C PRO A 59 6.95 0.15 -7.29
N ASN A 60 7.84 -0.84 -7.14
CA ASN A 60 8.95 -0.71 -6.21
C ASN A 60 9.87 0.47 -6.61
N GLU A 61 10.01 0.73 -7.90
CA GLU A 61 10.76 1.86 -8.46
C GLU A 61 10.22 3.20 -7.95
N THR A 62 8.90 3.35 -7.84
CA THR A 62 8.27 4.55 -7.26
C THR A 62 8.62 4.71 -5.79
N LEU A 63 8.65 3.61 -5.02
CA LEU A 63 9.00 3.64 -3.60
C LEU A 63 10.49 3.98 -3.39
N PHE A 64 11.39 3.42 -4.21
CA PHE A 64 12.81 3.75 -4.15
C PHE A 64 13.08 5.20 -4.58
N LEU A 65 12.38 5.68 -5.61
CA LEU A 65 12.45 7.07 -6.02
C LEU A 65 11.95 8.01 -4.91
N ALA A 66 10.86 7.64 -4.22
CA ALA A 66 10.36 8.40 -3.08
C ALA A 66 11.37 8.46 -1.93
N ILE A 67 12.14 7.39 -1.68
CA ILE A 67 13.25 7.42 -0.74
C ILE A 67 14.35 8.37 -1.22
N ALA A 68 14.78 8.23 -2.47
CA ALA A 68 15.90 8.97 -3.05
C ALA A 68 15.64 10.48 -3.09
N GLU A 69 14.39 10.89 -3.34
CA GLU A 69 13.96 12.28 -3.37
C GLU A 69 13.46 12.81 -2.01
N SER A 70 13.41 11.97 -0.98
CA SER A 70 13.06 12.41 0.37
C SER A 70 14.31 12.77 1.18
N ASP A 71 14.33 13.98 1.73
CA ASP A 71 15.45 14.45 2.57
C ASP A 71 15.34 13.99 4.04
N THR A 72 14.32 13.20 4.39
CA THR A 72 14.02 12.86 5.79
C THR A 72 14.30 11.39 6.11
N ASN A 73 14.92 11.15 7.26
CA ASN A 73 15.10 9.79 7.79
C ASN A 73 13.76 9.10 8.10
N ILE A 74 12.70 9.88 8.38
CA ILE A 74 11.35 9.37 8.63
C ILE A 74 10.78 8.67 7.40
N ALA A 75 10.91 9.28 6.22
CA ALA A 75 10.46 8.69 4.95
C ALA A 75 11.15 7.35 4.67
N LYS A 76 12.48 7.32 4.84
CA LYS A 76 13.31 6.12 4.69
C LYS A 76 12.84 4.99 5.62
N GLU A 77 12.65 5.30 6.90
CA GLU A 77 12.23 4.31 7.90
C GLU A 77 10.82 3.77 7.64
N ARG A 78 9.89 4.62 7.17
CA ARG A 78 8.53 4.18 6.81
C ARG A 78 8.52 3.21 5.63
N ILE A 79 9.26 3.50 4.56
CA ILE A 79 9.33 2.61 3.40
C ILE A 79 10.09 1.33 3.75
N LYS A 80 11.15 1.41 4.55
CA LYS A 80 11.84 0.23 5.09
C LYS A 80 10.90 -0.66 5.90
N ASN A 81 10.10 -0.09 6.80
CA ASN A 81 9.12 -0.85 7.59
C ASN A 81 8.03 -1.46 6.70
N TYR A 82 7.59 -0.76 5.65
CA TYR A 82 6.67 -1.32 4.66
C TYR A 82 7.24 -2.58 4.02
N PHE A 83 8.47 -2.55 3.50
CA PHE A 83 9.08 -3.74 2.88
C PHE A 83 9.41 -4.86 3.87
N LYS A 84 9.86 -4.50 5.08
CA LYS A 84 10.30 -5.49 6.08
C LYS A 84 9.14 -6.16 6.80
N LYS A 85 8.08 -5.40 7.10
CA LYS A 85 6.96 -5.82 7.93
C LYS A 85 5.67 -5.85 7.11
N TYR A 86 5.12 -4.69 6.75
CA TYR A 86 3.73 -4.58 6.31
C TYR A 86 3.41 -5.33 5.02
N LYS A 87 4.33 -5.33 4.05
CA LYS A 87 4.17 -6.03 2.77
C LYS A 87 4.20 -7.56 2.91
N LYS A 88 4.77 -8.08 4.01
CA LYS A 88 4.92 -9.52 4.28
C LYS A 88 3.86 -10.06 5.23
N GLU A 89 3.06 -9.19 5.84
CA GLU A 89 1.99 -9.60 6.75
C GLU A 89 0.94 -10.43 6.00
N SER A 90 0.52 -11.52 6.64
CA SER A 90 -0.54 -12.39 6.18
C SER A 90 -1.50 -12.67 7.33
N LEU A 91 -2.76 -12.90 6.99
CA LEU A 91 -3.80 -13.28 7.93
C LEU A 91 -3.74 -14.79 8.20
N TYR A 92 -4.13 -15.21 9.40
CA TYR A 92 -4.33 -16.63 9.73
C TYR A 92 -5.64 -17.18 9.14
N ILE A 93 -6.62 -16.31 8.94
CA ILE A 93 -7.88 -16.62 8.26
C ILE A 93 -7.82 -16.24 6.79
N SER A 94 -8.48 -17.04 5.98
CA SER A 94 -8.64 -16.85 4.54
C SER A 94 -10.12 -16.87 4.16
N GLY A 95 -10.41 -16.85 2.86
CA GLY A 95 -11.77 -17.06 2.37
C GLY A 95 -12.37 -18.41 2.80
N LYS A 96 -11.54 -19.43 3.07
CA LYS A 96 -12.02 -20.72 3.56
C LYS A 96 -12.67 -20.60 4.94
N GLU A 97 -11.98 -19.96 5.88
CA GLU A 97 -12.50 -19.71 7.23
C GLU A 97 -13.73 -18.79 7.20
N LEU A 98 -13.77 -17.80 6.29
CA LEU A 98 -14.97 -16.98 6.10
C LEU A 98 -16.18 -17.81 5.63
N LYS A 99 -15.96 -18.80 4.77
CA LYS A 99 -17.01 -19.74 4.33
C LYS A 99 -17.52 -20.59 5.49
N GLU A 100 -16.61 -21.08 6.34
CA GLU A 100 -16.95 -21.84 7.55
C GLU A 100 -17.75 -20.99 8.55
N LEU A 101 -17.47 -19.68 8.62
CA LEU A 101 -18.26 -18.68 9.36
C LEU A 101 -19.57 -18.28 8.67
N GLN A 102 -20.04 -19.07 7.69
CA GLN A 102 -21.29 -18.86 6.93
C GLN A 102 -21.35 -17.52 6.17
N VAL A 103 -20.21 -16.90 5.87
CA VAL A 103 -20.17 -15.71 5.02
C VAL A 103 -20.31 -16.14 3.57
N LYS A 104 -21.32 -15.61 2.86
CA LYS A 104 -21.50 -15.87 1.42
C LYS A 104 -20.31 -15.32 0.62
N PRO A 105 -19.73 -16.11 -0.31
CA PRO A 105 -18.60 -15.67 -1.12
C PRO A 105 -18.99 -14.47 -2.01
N GLY A 106 -18.06 -13.53 -2.17
CA GLY A 106 -18.25 -12.34 -2.98
C GLY A 106 -17.34 -11.18 -2.55
N PRO A 107 -17.61 -9.93 -3.01
CA PRO A 107 -16.84 -8.74 -2.66
C PRO A 107 -16.72 -8.51 -1.15
N ILE A 108 -17.64 -9.04 -0.35
CA ILE A 108 -17.61 -8.96 1.11
C ILE A 108 -16.37 -9.66 1.71
N TYR A 109 -15.83 -10.71 1.07
CA TYR A 109 -14.61 -11.36 1.56
C TYR A 109 -13.44 -10.40 1.52
N SER A 110 -13.22 -9.74 0.38
CA SER A 110 -12.11 -8.78 0.26
C SER A 110 -12.30 -7.60 1.20
N GLN A 111 -13.54 -7.15 1.45
CA GLN A 111 -13.81 -6.09 2.42
C GLN A 111 -13.43 -6.51 3.84
N ILE A 112 -13.83 -7.71 4.27
CA ILE A 112 -13.52 -8.23 5.61
C ILE A 112 -12.02 -8.44 5.76
N LEU A 113 -11.38 -9.13 4.82
CA LEU A 113 -9.94 -9.41 4.87
C LEU A 113 -9.10 -8.13 4.82
N ASN A 114 -9.48 -7.13 4.02
CA ASN A 114 -8.79 -5.83 4.02
C ASN A 114 -8.92 -5.12 5.37
N LYS A 115 -10.11 -5.10 5.98
CA LYS A 115 -10.31 -4.48 7.31
C LYS A 115 -9.50 -5.21 8.37
N LEU A 116 -9.52 -6.54 8.34
CA LEU A 116 -8.78 -7.36 9.28
C LEU A 116 -7.27 -7.17 9.16
N LEU A 117 -6.74 -7.11 7.94
CA LEU A 117 -5.33 -6.84 7.70
C LEU A 117 -4.93 -5.45 8.23
N CYS A 118 -5.78 -4.44 8.08
CA CYS A 118 -5.53 -3.12 8.67
C CYS A 118 -5.48 -3.19 10.20
N ALA A 119 -6.44 -3.87 10.83
CA ALA A 119 -6.47 -4.05 12.28
C ALA A 119 -5.23 -4.83 12.81
N GLN A 120 -4.79 -5.87 12.09
CA GLN A 120 -3.55 -6.58 12.41
C GLN A 120 -2.33 -5.68 12.29
N LEU A 121 -2.21 -4.93 11.19
CA LEU A 121 -1.10 -3.99 10.97
C LEU A 121 -1.02 -2.93 12.08
N ASP A 122 -2.18 -2.46 12.56
CA ASP A 122 -2.27 -1.47 13.63
C ASP A 122 -2.13 -2.08 15.03
N GLY A 123 -2.01 -3.41 15.13
CA GLY A 123 -1.75 -4.15 16.37
C GLY A 123 -2.99 -4.46 17.20
N GLU A 124 -4.19 -4.24 16.66
CA GLU A 124 -5.47 -4.56 17.29
C GLU A 124 -5.75 -6.07 17.31
N VAL A 125 -5.16 -6.79 16.36
CA VAL A 125 -5.34 -8.24 16.17
C VAL A 125 -3.96 -8.89 16.10
N LYS A 126 -3.71 -9.91 16.94
CA LYS A 126 -2.36 -10.49 17.08
C LYS A 126 -2.27 -11.98 16.79
N ASN A 127 -3.40 -12.67 16.80
CA ASN A 127 -3.45 -14.12 16.65
C ASN A 127 -4.76 -14.56 15.98
N LYS A 128 -4.82 -15.83 15.58
CA LYS A 128 -6.00 -16.43 14.92
C LYS A 128 -7.31 -16.27 15.71
N ARG A 129 -7.26 -16.30 17.05
CA ARG A 129 -8.48 -16.13 17.87
C ARG A 129 -9.00 -14.69 17.79
N ASP A 130 -8.11 -13.71 17.83
CA ASP A 130 -8.45 -12.30 17.66
C ASP A 130 -9.04 -12.05 16.26
N GLU A 131 -8.47 -12.67 15.22
CA GLU A 131 -8.98 -12.54 13.85
C GLU A 131 -10.43 -13.04 13.72
N ILE A 132 -10.72 -14.23 14.25
CA ILE A 132 -12.07 -14.81 14.23
C ILE A 132 -13.04 -13.90 15.00
N ARG A 133 -12.62 -13.40 16.18
CA ARG A 133 -13.43 -12.46 16.97
C ARG A 133 -13.73 -11.18 16.20
N PHE A 134 -12.71 -10.61 15.55
CA PHE A 134 -12.85 -9.40 14.75
C PHE A 134 -13.83 -9.59 13.58
N VAL A 135 -13.75 -10.72 12.87
CA VAL A 135 -14.72 -11.05 11.80
C VAL A 135 -16.14 -11.17 12.34
N LYS A 136 -16.34 -11.90 13.45
CA LYS A 136 -17.67 -12.05 14.06
C LYS A 136 -18.28 -10.70 14.44
N ASN A 137 -17.47 -9.78 14.99
CA ASN A 137 -17.91 -8.43 15.31
C ASN A 137 -18.34 -7.65 14.05
N ILE A 138 -17.56 -7.73 12.95
CA ILE A 138 -17.94 -7.10 11.67
C ILE A 138 -19.27 -7.64 11.17
N LEU A 139 -19.51 -8.95 11.27
CA LEU A 139 -20.75 -9.56 10.81
C LEU A 139 -21.95 -9.12 11.67
N TYR A 140 -21.77 -9.06 12.99
CA TYR A 140 -22.80 -8.58 13.91
C TYR A 140 -23.21 -7.13 13.62
N GLU A 141 -22.23 -6.23 13.48
CA GLU A 141 -22.47 -4.81 13.15
C GLU A 141 -23.14 -4.61 11.79
N ARG A 142 -22.92 -5.51 10.83
CA ARG A 142 -23.58 -5.45 9.52
C ARG A 142 -25.02 -5.93 9.55
N ASN A 143 -25.36 -6.90 10.40
CA ASN A 143 -26.73 -7.42 10.50
C ASN A 143 -27.66 -6.48 11.29
N LYS A 144 -27.11 -5.51 12.03
CA LYS A 144 -27.87 -4.49 12.77
C LYS A 144 -28.26 -3.28 11.92
N LYS A 145 -27.65 -3.12 10.73
CA LYS A 145 -27.97 -2.09 9.75
C LYS A 145 -28.94 -2.60 8.70
#